data_AF-A0A560I1H9-F1
#
_entry.id   AF-A0A560I1H9-F1
#
_cell.length_a   1.000
_cell.length_b   1.000
_cell.length_c   1.000
_cell.angle_alpha   90.00
_cell.angle_beta   90.00
_cell.angle_gamma   90.00
#
_symmetry.space_group_name_H-M   'P 1'
#
loop_
_entity.id
_entity.type
_entity.pdbx_description
1 polymer ?
#
loop_
_entity_poly.entity_id
_entity_poly.type
_entity_poly.pdbx_seq_one_letter_code
_entity_poly.pdbx_strand_id
1 'polypeptide(L)'
;MSDFARYFVLDVPSLLAILSMMAVTYATRVTGYLVLRNRALSPRATAMLEAVPGAVLISVIAPAFTTTNPADLLGLAVTLAMACRFPMLPTVIVGVAVTALLRHLL
;
A
#
# COMPACT_ATOMS: atom_id res chain seq x y z
N MET A 1 12.78 -25.27 13.77
CA MET A 1 12.49 -26.09 12.58
C MET A 1 11.01 -26.50 12.51
N SER A 2 10.32 -26.72 13.63
CA SER A 2 8.88 -27.06 13.71
C SER A 2 7.92 -25.91 13.36
N ASP A 3 8.31 -24.64 13.57
CA ASP A 3 7.46 -23.49 13.21
C ASP A 3 7.39 -23.26 11.69
N PHE A 4 8.46 -23.61 10.96
CA PHE A 4 8.52 -23.49 9.51
C PHE A 4 7.55 -24.46 8.80
N ALA A 5 7.35 -25.65 9.39
CA ALA A 5 6.34 -26.60 8.91
C ALA A 5 4.91 -26.07 9.12
N ARG A 6 4.63 -25.33 10.20
CA ARG A 6 3.31 -24.68 10.41
C ARG A 6 3.03 -23.57 9.40
N TYR A 7 4.05 -22.87 8.89
CA TYR A 7 3.88 -21.91 7.79
C TYR A 7 3.55 -22.58 6.46
N PHE A 8 3.97 -23.84 6.25
CA PHE A 8 3.74 -24.58 5.02
C PHE A 8 2.45 -25.40 5.06
N VAL A 9 1.96 -25.74 6.26
CA VAL A 9 0.66 -26.39 6.45
C VAL A 9 -0.43 -25.35 6.29
N LEU A 10 -1.17 -25.41 5.18
CA LEU A 10 -2.38 -24.62 4.98
C LEU A 10 -3.47 -25.11 5.94
N ASP A 11 -3.59 -24.43 7.08
CA ASP A 11 -4.70 -24.66 8.00
C ASP A 11 -6.02 -24.29 7.31
N VAL A 12 -7.10 -25.04 7.61
CA VAL A 12 -8.43 -24.81 7.03
C VAL A 12 -8.89 -23.34 7.13
N PRO A 13 -8.68 -22.62 8.26
CA PRO A 13 -9.02 -21.20 8.35
C PRO A 13 -8.23 -20.31 7.38
N SER A 14 -6.93 -20.58 7.22
CA SER A 14 -6.06 -19.84 6.29
C SER A 14 -6.47 -20.06 4.84
N LEU A 15 -6.80 -21.31 4.48
CA LEU A 15 -7.33 -21.64 3.16
C LEU A 15 -8.67 -20.91 2.90
N LEU A 16 -9.58 -20.93 3.87
CA LEU A 16 -10.86 -20.23 3.77
C LEU A 16 -10.69 -18.70 3.68
N ALA A 17 -9.73 -18.13 4.41
CA ALA A 17 -9.39 -16.72 4.33
C ALA A 17 -8.87 -16.34 2.94
N ILE A 18 -7.95 -17.13 2.37
CA ILE A 18 -7.43 -16.89 1.01
C ILE A 18 -8.56 -16.99 -0.03
N LEU A 19 -9.41 -18.02 0.05
CA LEU A 19 -10.53 -18.19 -0.87
C LEU A 19 -11.54 -17.05 -0.76
N SER A 20 -11.83 -16.57 0.46
CA SER A 20 -12.73 -15.44 0.65
C SER A 20 -12.14 -14.12 0.15
N MET A 21 -10.85 -13.84 0.41
CA MET A 21 -10.14 -12.70 -0.17
C MET A 21 -10.15 -12.74 -1.71
N MET A 22 -9.90 -13.92 -2.30
CA MET A 22 -9.96 -14.12 -3.75
C MET A 22 -11.37 -13.83 -4.29
N ALA A 23 -12.40 -14.40 -3.65
CA ALA A 23 -13.79 -14.21 -4.05
C ALA A 23 -14.20 -12.73 -4.00
N VAL A 24 -13.89 -12.03 -2.91
CA VAL A 24 -14.20 -10.60 -2.75
C VAL A 24 -13.44 -9.74 -3.76
N THR A 25 -12.16 -10.03 -3.99
CA THR A 25 -11.34 -9.30 -4.98
C THR A 25 -11.93 -9.44 -6.37
N TYR A 26 -12.28 -10.66 -6.77
CA TYR A 26 -12.86 -10.93 -8.09
C TYR A 26 -14.26 -10.33 -8.23
N ALA A 27 -15.12 -10.49 -7.21
CA ALA A 27 -16.45 -9.90 -7.17
C ALA A 27 -16.41 -8.37 -7.32
N THR A 28 -15.45 -7.69 -6.68
CA THR A 28 -15.27 -6.24 -6.81
C THR A 28 -14.90 -5.84 -8.24
N ARG A 29 -14.01 -6.59 -8.90
CA ARG A 29 -13.63 -6.36 -10.31
C ARG A 29 -14.81 -6.56 -11.26
N VAL A 30 -15.54 -7.67 -11.11
CA VAL A 30 -16.70 -7.98 -11.94
C VAL A 30 -17.80 -6.96 -11.74
N THR A 31 -18.09 -6.57 -10.50
CA THR A 31 -19.12 -5.56 -10.20
C THR A 31 -18.77 -4.22 -10.82
N GLY A 32 -17.52 -3.76 -10.70
CA GLY A 32 -17.06 -2.53 -11.34
C GLY A 32 -17.23 -2.59 -12.87
N TYR A 33 -16.82 -3.69 -13.50
CA TYR A 33 -17.03 -3.89 -14.93
C TYR A 33 -18.52 -3.88 -15.30
N LEU A 34 -19.38 -4.61 -14.60
CA LEU A 34 -20.81 -4.69 -14.89
C LEU A 34 -21.54 -3.35 -14.73
N VAL A 35 -21.13 -2.54 -13.75
CA VAL A 35 -21.70 -1.21 -13.52
C VAL A 35 -21.27 -0.22 -14.61
N LEU A 36 -20.01 -0.28 -15.05
CA LEU A 36 -19.45 0.69 -16.00
C LEU A 36 -19.54 0.26 -17.48
N ARG A 37 -19.74 -1.03 -17.81
CA ARG A 37 -19.64 -1.56 -19.20
C ARG A 37 -20.51 -0.86 -20.24
N ASN A 38 -21.68 -0.35 -19.84
CA ASN A 38 -22.65 0.29 -20.75
C ASN A 38 -22.85 1.77 -20.42
N ARG A 39 -21.94 2.40 -19.66
CA ARG A 39 -22.02 3.80 -19.25
C ARG A 39 -20.82 4.56 -19.82
N ALA A 40 -21.06 5.55 -20.67
CA ALA A 40 -20.05 6.54 -20.99
C ALA A 40 -19.82 7.39 -19.73
N LEU A 41 -18.61 7.33 -19.17
CA LEU A 41 -18.23 8.17 -18.04
C LEU A 41 -18.21 9.63 -18.49
N SER A 42 -18.84 10.51 -17.71
CA SER A 42 -18.72 11.94 -17.95
C SER A 42 -17.27 12.39 -17.73
N PRO A 43 -16.81 13.49 -18.37
CA PRO A 43 -15.43 13.98 -18.19
C PRO A 43 -15.03 14.18 -16.71
N ARG A 44 -16.00 14.57 -15.87
CA ARG A 44 -15.80 14.72 -14.41
C ARG A 44 -15.58 13.39 -13.70
N ALA A 45 -16.35 12.35 -14.07
CA ALA A 45 -16.22 11.03 -13.46
C ALA A 45 -14.89 10.37 -13.83
N THR A 46 -14.42 10.52 -15.07
CA THR A 46 -13.11 10.03 -15.50
C THR A 46 -11.97 10.72 -14.73
N ALA A 47 -12.01 12.06 -14.63
CA ALA A 47 -11.00 12.81 -13.88
C ALA A 47 -10.95 12.40 -12.38
N MET A 48 -12.11 12.13 -11.77
CA MET A 48 -12.16 11.59 -10.41
C MET A 48 -11.50 10.21 -10.32
N LEU A 49 -11.84 9.29 -11.22
CA LEU A 49 -11.27 7.93 -11.22
C LEU A 49 -9.75 7.93 -11.46
N GLU A 50 -9.23 8.85 -12.26
CA GLU A 50 -7.78 9.04 -12.46
C GLU A 50 -7.07 9.54 -11.20
N ALA A 51 -7.74 10.34 -10.37
CA ALA A 51 -7.17 10.86 -9.11
C ALA A 51 -7.24 9.87 -7.94
N VAL A 52 -8.18 8.91 -7.96
CA VAL A 52 -8.42 7.95 -6.87
C VAL A 52 -7.17 7.15 -6.47
N PRO A 53 -6.38 6.55 -7.39
CA PRO A 53 -5.20 5.76 -7.01
C PRO A 53 -4.19 6.56 -6.18
N GLY A 54 -3.91 7.80 -6.60
CA GLY A 54 -3.03 8.69 -5.85
C GLY A 54 -3.59 9.04 -4.47
N ALA A 55 -4.87 9.39 -4.39
CA ALA A 55 -5.52 9.72 -3.13
C ALA A 55 -5.50 8.56 -2.12
N VAL A 56 -5.73 7.33 -2.57
CA VAL A 56 -5.68 6.13 -1.72
C VAL A 56 -4.26 5.84 -1.22
N LEU A 57 -3.23 6.05 -2.05
CA LEU A 57 -1.84 5.88 -1.61
C LEU A 57 -1.48 6.89 -0.51
N ILE A 58 -1.90 8.16 -0.66
CA ILE A 58 -1.66 9.19 0.35
C ILE A 58 -2.42 8.88 1.64
N SER A 59 -3.66 8.37 1.58
CA SER A 59 -4.42 8.02 2.78
C SER A 59 -3.79 6.86 3.57
N VAL A 60 -3.16 5.89 2.88
CA VAL A 60 -2.41 4.80 3.52
C VAL A 60 -1.13 5.30 4.19
N ILE A 61 -0.46 6.31 3.62
CA ILE A 61 0.78 6.87 4.15
C ILE A 61 0.50 7.89 5.27
N ALA A 62 -0.63 8.60 5.24
CA ALA A 62 -0.96 9.68 6.18
C ALA A 62 -0.78 9.30 7.67
N PRO A 63 -1.20 8.10 8.15
CA PRO A 63 -0.97 7.70 9.54
C PRO A 63 0.51 7.67 9.95
N ALA A 64 1.44 7.44 9.02
CA ALA A 64 2.87 7.45 9.31
C ALA A 64 3.37 8.83 9.79
N PHE A 65 2.69 9.92 9.45
CA PHE A 65 3.00 11.26 9.95
C PHE A 65 2.46 11.55 11.36
N THR A 66 1.57 10.69 11.87
CA THR A 66 0.94 10.88 13.20
C THR A 66 1.77 10.28 14.34
N THR A 67 2.84 9.57 14.02
CA THR A 67 3.77 9.02 15.03
C THR A 67 4.47 10.15 15.80
N THR A 68 4.65 9.99 17.10
CA THR A 68 5.44 10.91 17.94
C THR A 68 6.93 10.54 17.94
N ASN A 69 7.31 9.42 17.33
CA ASN A 69 8.70 9.01 17.29
C ASN A 69 9.50 9.90 16.30
N PRO A 70 10.51 10.65 16.77
CA PRO A 70 11.27 11.56 15.92
C PRO A 70 12.08 10.82 14.84
N ALA A 71 12.53 9.59 15.10
CA ALA A 71 13.25 8.78 14.12
C ALA A 71 12.40 8.46 12.89
N ASP A 72 11.13 8.09 13.11
CA ASP A 72 10.20 7.76 12.03
C ASP A 72 9.80 9.01 11.22
N LEU A 73 9.60 10.15 11.88
CA LEU A 73 9.29 11.42 11.21
C LEU A 73 10.46 11.92 10.35
N LEU A 74 11.69 11.85 10.87
CA LEU A 74 12.89 12.25 10.13
C LEU A 74 13.16 11.30 8.94
N GLY A 75 13.00 9.99 9.13
CA GLY A 75 13.11 9.01 8.04
C GLY A 75 12.09 9.26 6.94
N LEU A 76 10.84 9.56 7.32
CA LEU A 76 9.76 9.91 6.40
C LEU A 76 10.06 11.23 5.64
N ALA A 77 10.53 12.26 6.34
CA ALA A 77 10.89 13.54 5.73
C ALA A 77 12.00 13.40 4.66
N VAL A 78 13.03 12.61 4.94
CA VAL A 78 14.10 12.32 3.97
C VAL A 78 13.55 11.52 2.78
N THR A 79 12.71 10.52 3.04
CA THR A 79 12.08 9.71 1.98
C THR A 79 11.24 10.57 1.03
N LEU A 80 10.46 11.52 1.57
CA LEU A 80 9.67 12.47 0.76
C LEU A 80 10.57 13.39 -0.06
N ALA A 81 11.63 13.94 0.54
CA ALA A 81 12.57 14.79 -0.16
C ALA A 81 13.22 14.06 -1.34
N MET A 82 13.55 12.77 -1.17
CA MET A 82 14.08 11.94 -2.26
C MET A 82 13.02 11.62 -3.32
N ALA A 83 11.79 11.29 -2.91
CA ALA A 83 10.69 10.97 -3.82
C ALA A 83 10.35 12.12 -4.79
N CYS A 84 10.55 13.37 -4.37
CA CYS A 84 10.32 14.54 -5.22
C CYS A 84 11.35 14.73 -6.35
N ARG A 85 12.53 14.09 -6.27
CA ARG A 85 13.66 14.38 -7.16
C ARG A 85 14.22 13.14 -7.87
N PHE A 86 14.12 11.96 -7.27
CA PHE A 86 14.80 10.73 -7.72
C PHE A 86 13.82 9.64 -8.16
N PRO A 87 14.27 8.68 -9.01
CA PRO A 87 13.46 7.53 -9.39
C PRO A 87 13.17 6.62 -8.17
N MET A 88 12.17 5.75 -8.29
CA MET A 88 11.68 4.94 -7.16
C MET A 88 12.77 4.11 -6.46
N LEU A 89 13.65 3.48 -7.23
CA LEU A 89 14.59 2.50 -6.69
C LEU A 89 15.61 3.14 -5.73
N PRO A 90 16.31 4.25 -6.08
CA PRO A 90 17.12 5.01 -5.13
C PRO A 90 16.34 5.54 -3.92
N THR A 91 15.13 6.07 -4.15
CA THR A 91 14.28 6.62 -3.08
C THR A 91 13.96 5.58 -2.02
N VAL A 92 13.62 4.35 -2.44
CA VAL A 92 13.35 3.24 -1.52
C VAL A 92 14.60 2.84 -0.75
N ILE A 93 15.74 2.69 -1.43
CA ILE A 93 17.01 2.30 -0.76
C ILE A 93 17.38 3.33 0.31
N VAL A 94 17.36 4.62 -0.05
CA VAL A 94 17.72 5.70 0.88
C VAL A 94 16.71 5.78 2.02
N GLY A 95 15.41 5.71 1.73
CA GLY A 95 14.36 5.78 2.76
C GLY A 95 14.47 4.66 3.79
N VAL A 96 14.69 3.41 3.33
CA VAL A 96 14.91 2.26 4.23
C VAL A 96 16.19 2.43 5.04
N ALA A 97 17.30 2.78 4.40
CA ALA A 97 18.59 2.92 5.08
C ALA A 97 18.56 4.02 6.15
N VAL A 98 18.00 5.18 5.83
CA VAL A 98 17.90 6.33 6.75
C VAL A 98 16.97 6.01 7.91
N THR A 99 15.79 5.44 7.65
CA THR A 99 14.83 5.09 8.71
C THR A 99 15.41 4.01 9.63
N ALA A 100 16.10 3.00 9.08
CA ALA A 100 16.74 1.96 9.87
C ALA A 100 17.88 2.52 10.74
N LEU A 101 18.70 3.41 10.19
CA LEU A 101 19.79 4.05 10.94
C LEU A 101 19.25 4.95 12.05
N LEU A 102 18.24 5.76 11.78
CA LEU A 102 17.63 6.65 12.78
C LEU A 102 16.97 5.85 13.91
N ARG A 103 16.27 4.75 13.60
CA ARG A 103 15.69 3.85 14.62
C ARG A 103 16.71 3.13 15.48
N HIS A 104 17.94 2.95 14.99
CA HIS A 104 19.01 2.33 15.77
C HIS A 104 19.70 3.34 16.70
N LEU A 105 19.72 4.62 16.32
CA LEU A 105 20.44 5.67 17.04
C LEU A 105 19.57 6.41 18.08
N LEU A 106 18.26 6.46 17.88
CA LEU A 106 17.26 7.14 18.72
C LEU A 106 16.32 6.13 19.37
#